data_AF-A0A6G0S0T1-F1
#
_entry.id   AF-A0A6G0S0T1-F1
#
_cell.length_a   1.000
_cell.length_b   1.000
_cell.length_c   1.000
_cell.angle_alpha   90.00
_cell.angle_beta   90.00
_cell.angle_gamma   90.00
#
_symmetry.space_group_name_H-M   'P 1'
#
loop_
_entity.id
_entity.type
_entity.pdbx_description
1 polymer ?
#
loop_
_entity_poly.entity_id
_entity_poly.type
_entity_poly.pdbx_seq_one_letter_code
_entity_poly.pdbx_strand_id
1 'polypeptide(L)'
;MNLSLFDACIQHYQAVLANDEVDQLRGAKYVYSLWGALFAVLVSVLAGSEECYGEYGRSLRKWWDAAYATIYAYLPDLALNTSHSTVRYARASKEAGASSERRTAEVFRVGFLVALLCLSLLIQLPLAAYNLLELILLGKVGVALALIAFNCANYYLEWTRWGLPASVIVVATGLTSCIWRMGEDDGPLKELTPSALLL
;
A
#
# COMPACT_ATOMS: atom_id res chain seq x y z
N MET A 1 48.40 -14.95 -40.34
CA MET A 1 48.95 -15.68 -39.17
C MET A 1 48.05 -15.36 -37.97
N ASN A 2 47.11 -16.25 -37.64
CA ASN A 2 46.19 -16.16 -36.48
C ASN A 2 45.21 -17.35 -36.42
N LEU A 3 45.00 -18.04 -37.54
CA LEU A 3 44.12 -19.20 -37.63
C LEU A 3 44.63 -20.41 -36.83
N SER A 4 45.94 -20.62 -36.70
CA SER A 4 46.51 -21.77 -35.96
C SER A 4 46.33 -21.68 -34.45
N LEU A 5 46.43 -20.48 -33.87
CA LEU A 5 46.20 -20.26 -32.44
C LEU A 5 44.71 -20.42 -32.12
N PHE A 6 43.86 -19.88 -32.99
CA PHE A 6 42.41 -20.01 -32.85
C PHE A 6 41.95 -21.47 -32.97
N ASP A 7 42.52 -22.22 -33.91
CA ASP A 7 42.23 -23.65 -34.09
C ASP A 7 42.68 -24.48 -32.86
N ALA A 8 43.88 -24.23 -32.34
CA ALA A 8 44.36 -24.88 -31.10
C ALA A 8 43.47 -24.54 -29.89
N CYS A 9 43.01 -23.29 -29.79
CA CYS A 9 42.11 -22.86 -28.73
C CYS A 9 40.73 -23.52 -28.83
N ILE A 10 40.19 -23.63 -30.05
CA ILE A 10 38.91 -24.32 -30.29
C ILE A 10 39.03 -25.80 -29.92
N GLN A 11 40.13 -26.47 -30.32
CA GLN A 11 40.32 -27.89 -30.01
C GLN A 11 40.40 -28.15 -28.50
N HIS A 12 41.16 -27.34 -27.76
CA HIS A 12 41.20 -27.47 -26.29
C HIS A 12 39.88 -27.09 -25.62
N TYR A 13 39.14 -26.12 -26.17
CA TYR A 13 37.82 -25.76 -25.63
C TYR A 13 36.79 -26.87 -25.86
N GLN A 14 36.80 -27.48 -27.06
CA GLN A 14 35.97 -28.63 -27.38
C GLN A 14 36.29 -29.84 -26.49
N ALA A 15 37.55 -30.04 -26.11
CA ALA A 15 37.93 -31.10 -25.17
C ALA A 15 37.38 -30.84 -23.75
N VAL A 16 37.30 -29.59 -23.31
CA VAL A 16 36.68 -29.22 -22.01
C VAL A 16 35.15 -29.35 -22.07
N LEU A 17 34.53 -29.00 -23.20
CA LEU A 17 33.09 -29.20 -23.43
C LEU A 17 32.69 -30.67 -23.50
N ALA A 18 33.57 -31.54 -23.99
CA ALA A 18 33.33 -32.98 -24.08
C ALA A 18 33.54 -33.72 -22.74
N ASN A 19 33.84 -33.00 -21.65
CA ASN A 19 34.11 -33.58 -20.36
C ASN A 19 32.80 -33.75 -19.56
N ASP A 20 32.52 -34.98 -19.12
CA ASP A 20 31.26 -35.36 -18.46
C ASP A 20 30.96 -34.56 -17.17
N GLU A 21 32.01 -34.04 -16.50
CA GLU A 21 31.85 -33.20 -15.31
C GLU A 21 31.22 -31.83 -15.60
N VAL A 22 31.47 -31.28 -16.79
CA VAL A 22 30.90 -29.99 -17.22
C VAL A 22 29.46 -30.18 -17.67
N ASP A 23 29.14 -31.29 -18.34
CA ASP A 23 27.79 -31.62 -18.82
C ASP A 23 26.80 -31.88 -17.66
N GLN A 24 27.29 -32.33 -16.50
CA GLN A 24 26.45 -32.51 -15.30
C GLN A 24 26.06 -31.21 -14.59
N LEU A 25 26.72 -30.08 -14.88
CA LEU A 25 26.37 -28.79 -14.29
C LEU A 25 25.08 -28.26 -14.95
N ARG A 26 24.14 -27.74 -14.14
CA ARG A 26 22.88 -27.14 -14.64
C ARG A 26 22.76 -25.66 -14.34
N GLY A 27 22.12 -24.95 -15.26
CA GLY A 27 21.68 -23.56 -15.09
C GLY A 27 22.84 -22.57 -15.00
N ALA A 28 22.79 -21.64 -14.04
CA ALA A 28 23.80 -20.59 -13.89
C ALA A 28 25.22 -21.13 -13.60
N LYS A 29 25.33 -22.29 -12.94
CA LYS A 29 26.62 -22.92 -12.64
C LYS A 29 27.32 -23.47 -13.90
N TYR A 30 26.54 -24.00 -14.83
CA TYR A 30 27.04 -24.44 -16.14
C TYR A 30 27.60 -23.25 -16.93
N VAL A 31 26.80 -22.18 -17.06
CA VAL A 31 27.21 -20.98 -17.80
C VAL A 31 28.48 -20.35 -17.20
N TYR A 32 28.58 -20.30 -15.87
CA TYR A 32 29.76 -19.77 -15.19
C TYR A 32 31.01 -20.65 -15.40
N SER A 33 30.85 -21.97 -15.34
CA SER A 33 31.93 -22.93 -15.61
C SER A 33 32.40 -22.88 -17.06
N LEU A 34 31.47 -22.79 -18.01
CA LEU A 34 31.76 -22.64 -19.45
C LEU A 34 32.54 -21.36 -19.75
N TRP A 35 32.14 -20.27 -19.09
CA TRP A 35 32.77 -18.97 -19.22
C TRP A 35 34.18 -18.99 -18.63
N GLY A 36 34.36 -19.55 -17.42
CA GLY A 36 35.67 -19.72 -16.79
C GLY A 36 36.61 -20.64 -17.60
N ALA A 37 36.07 -21.72 -18.17
CA ALA A 37 36.81 -22.63 -19.05
C ALA A 37 37.33 -21.93 -20.31
N LEU A 38 36.56 -21.02 -20.90
CA LEU A 38 36.98 -20.24 -22.07
C LEU A 38 38.21 -19.38 -21.74
N PHE A 39 38.25 -18.76 -20.55
CA PHE A 39 39.43 -18.01 -20.11
C PHE A 39 40.62 -18.93 -19.81
N ALA A 40 40.41 -20.04 -19.10
CA ALA A 40 41.46 -20.98 -18.71
C ALA A 40 42.14 -21.68 -19.89
N VAL A 41 41.35 -22.09 -20.89
CA VAL A 41 41.86 -22.69 -22.15
C VAL A 41 42.70 -21.67 -22.92
N LEU A 42 42.23 -20.43 -23.03
CA LEU A 42 42.97 -19.38 -23.75
C LEU A 42 44.32 -19.09 -23.07
N VAL A 43 44.35 -18.93 -21.74
CA VAL A 43 45.60 -18.73 -20.97
C VAL A 43 46.56 -19.91 -21.14
N SER A 44 46.06 -21.14 -21.11
CA SER A 44 46.88 -22.36 -21.23
C SER A 44 47.51 -22.51 -22.61
N VAL A 45 46.75 -22.20 -23.68
CA VAL A 45 47.27 -22.20 -25.07
C VAL A 45 48.29 -21.08 -25.28
N LEU A 46 48.05 -19.89 -24.69
CA LEU A 46 49.03 -18.80 -24.73
C LEU A 46 50.31 -19.12 -23.94
N ALA A 47 50.23 -19.89 -22.85
CA ALA A 47 51.39 -20.32 -22.07
C ALA A 47 52.24 -21.38 -22.82
N GLY A 48 51.61 -22.33 -23.51
CA GLY A 48 52.32 -23.36 -24.30
C GLY A 48 52.92 -22.86 -25.61
N SER A 49 52.55 -21.65 -26.06
CA SER A 49 52.97 -21.07 -27.34
C SER A 49 53.89 -19.85 -27.20
N GLU A 50 54.43 -19.63 -26.00
CA GLU A 50 55.29 -18.49 -25.64
C GLU A 50 56.55 -18.40 -26.52
N GLU A 51 57.13 -19.55 -26.92
CA GLU A 51 58.27 -19.62 -27.84
C GLU A 51 57.88 -19.36 -29.32
N CYS A 52 56.64 -19.65 -29.73
CA CYS A 52 56.20 -19.53 -31.13
C CYS A 52 55.71 -18.12 -31.50
N TYR A 53 55.18 -17.35 -30.55
CA TYR A 53 54.56 -16.03 -30.82
C TYR A 53 55.30 -14.84 -30.18
N GLY A 54 56.36 -15.10 -29.40
CA GLY A 54 57.28 -14.09 -28.89
C GLY A 54 56.59 -12.96 -28.11
N GLU A 55 56.94 -11.71 -28.44
CA GLU A 55 56.49 -10.51 -27.72
C GLU A 55 54.98 -10.25 -27.84
N TYR A 56 54.36 -10.65 -28.96
CA TYR A 56 52.92 -10.53 -29.19
C TYR A 56 52.11 -11.44 -28.26
N GLY A 57 52.53 -12.69 -28.09
CA GLY A 57 51.88 -13.65 -27.17
C GLY A 57 51.94 -13.19 -25.71
N ARG A 58 53.08 -12.61 -25.28
CA ARG A 58 53.24 -12.06 -23.93
C ARG A 58 52.35 -10.85 -23.66
N SER A 59 52.18 -9.96 -24.65
CA SER A 59 51.27 -8.82 -24.53
C SER A 59 49.82 -9.31 -24.43
N LEU A 60 49.39 -10.19 -25.34
CA LEU A 60 48.03 -10.74 -25.36
C LEU A 60 47.66 -11.47 -24.06
N ARG A 61 48.61 -12.20 -23.46
CA ARG A 61 48.46 -12.85 -22.15
C ARG A 61 48.18 -11.84 -21.04
N LYS A 62 48.96 -10.75 -20.96
CA LYS A 62 48.74 -9.70 -19.95
C LYS A 62 47.38 -9.02 -20.08
N TRP A 63 46.95 -8.76 -21.32
CA TRP A 63 45.61 -8.20 -21.58
C TRP A 63 44.51 -9.16 -21.15
N TRP A 64 44.70 -10.46 -21.37
CA TRP A 64 43.72 -11.48 -21.02
C TRP A 64 43.66 -11.77 -19.52
N ASP A 65 44.80 -11.77 -18.82
CA ASP A 65 44.86 -11.87 -17.35
C ASP A 65 44.12 -10.69 -16.69
N ALA A 66 44.27 -9.48 -17.24
CA ALA A 66 43.52 -8.31 -16.80
C ALA A 66 42.01 -8.43 -17.09
N ALA A 67 41.63 -8.98 -18.24
CA ALA A 67 40.23 -9.25 -18.58
C ALA A 67 39.61 -10.31 -17.66
N TYR A 68 40.35 -11.37 -17.31
CA TYR A 68 39.90 -12.38 -16.37
C TYR A 68 39.66 -11.79 -14.97
N ALA A 69 40.61 -11.01 -14.46
CA ALA A 69 40.50 -10.38 -13.14
C ALA A 69 39.30 -9.42 -13.05
N THR A 70 39.04 -8.65 -14.11
CA THR A 70 37.95 -7.66 -14.14
C THR A 70 36.58 -8.28 -14.42
N ILE A 71 36.48 -9.16 -15.42
CA ILE A 71 35.19 -9.67 -15.91
C ILE A 71 34.75 -10.91 -15.14
N TYR A 72 35.67 -11.82 -14.79
CA TYR A 72 35.31 -13.09 -14.16
C TYR A 72 35.42 -13.06 -12.64
N ALA A 73 36.44 -12.43 -12.07
CA ALA A 73 36.62 -12.38 -10.62
C ALA A 73 35.85 -11.22 -9.97
N TYR A 74 35.92 -10.01 -10.52
CA TYR A 74 35.32 -8.83 -9.90
C TYR A 74 33.84 -8.63 -10.22
N LEU A 75 33.43 -8.79 -11.49
CA LEU A 75 32.06 -8.51 -11.94
C LEU A 75 30.95 -9.33 -11.24
N PRO A 76 31.06 -10.66 -11.04
CA PRO A 76 30.01 -11.42 -10.38
C PRO A 76 29.92 -11.15 -8.89
N ASP A 77 31.05 -10.91 -8.21
CA ASP A 77 31.05 -10.55 -6.79
C ASP A 77 30.43 -9.16 -6.58
N LEU A 78 30.74 -8.22 -7.47
CA LEU A 78 30.09 -6.92 -7.50
C LEU A 78 28.58 -7.05 -7.75
N ALA A 79 28.16 -7.85 -8.72
CA ALA A 79 26.75 -8.07 -9.03
C ALA A 79 25.99 -8.71 -7.84
N LEU A 80 26.60 -9.69 -7.17
CA LEU A 80 26.03 -10.31 -5.97
C LEU A 80 25.93 -9.30 -4.83
N ASN A 81 26.99 -8.52 -4.57
CA ASN A 81 26.97 -7.49 -3.53
C ASN A 81 25.96 -6.37 -3.81
N THR A 82 25.84 -5.93 -5.08
CA THR A 82 24.82 -4.97 -5.50
C THR A 82 23.42 -5.56 -5.30
N SER A 83 23.17 -6.80 -5.74
CA SER A 83 21.85 -7.43 -5.59
C SER A 83 21.44 -7.57 -4.12
N HIS A 84 22.35 -8.00 -3.26
CA HIS A 84 22.11 -8.16 -1.83
C HIS A 84 21.88 -6.82 -1.14
N SER A 85 22.60 -5.77 -1.56
CA SER A 85 22.37 -4.39 -1.12
C SER A 85 20.97 -3.90 -1.53
N THR A 86 20.60 -4.05 -2.80
CA THR A 86 19.28 -3.65 -3.32
C THR A 86 18.15 -4.35 -2.59
N VAL A 87 18.28 -5.66 -2.31
CA VAL A 87 17.28 -6.41 -1.54
C VAL A 87 17.18 -5.88 -0.10
N ARG A 88 18.30 -5.56 0.56
CA ARG A 88 18.29 -4.96 1.90
C ARG A 88 17.63 -3.58 1.91
N TYR A 89 17.92 -2.73 0.93
CA TYR A 89 17.26 -1.42 0.79
C TYR A 89 15.76 -1.57 0.54
N ALA A 90 15.35 -2.48 -0.35
CA ALA A 90 13.94 -2.74 -0.61
C ALA A 90 13.21 -3.24 0.64
N ARG A 91 13.85 -4.14 1.41
CA ARG A 91 13.29 -4.65 2.67
C ARG A 91 13.17 -3.54 3.72
N ALA A 92 14.22 -2.76 3.92
CA ALA A 92 14.23 -1.63 4.85
C ALA A 92 13.18 -0.57 4.46
N SER A 93 13.03 -0.29 3.16
CA SER A 93 12.00 0.62 2.64
C SER A 93 10.59 0.10 2.91
N LYS A 94 10.35 -1.20 2.70
CA LYS A 94 9.06 -1.83 3.00
C LYS A 94 8.74 -1.81 4.49
N GLU A 95 9.72 -2.08 5.35
CA GLU A 95 9.58 -2.05 6.81
C GLU A 95 9.32 -0.63 7.32
N ALA A 96 9.99 0.37 6.74
CA ALA A 96 9.72 1.79 7.01
C ALA A 96 8.32 2.21 6.54
N GLY A 97 7.89 1.76 5.35
CA GLY A 97 6.55 2.03 4.82
C GLY A 97 5.43 1.43 5.67
N ALA A 98 5.57 0.17 6.10
CA ALA A 98 4.59 -0.49 6.97
C ALA A 98 4.45 0.21 8.33
N SER A 99 5.54 0.81 8.85
CA SER A 99 5.50 1.61 10.08
C SER A 99 4.78 2.94 9.90
N SER A 100 4.86 3.55 8.71
CA SER A 100 4.18 4.80 8.37
C SER A 100 2.69 4.60 8.13
N GLU A 101 2.32 3.50 7.45
CA GLU A 101 0.94 3.17 7.13
C GLU A 101 0.07 2.98 8.38
N ARG A 102 0.59 2.31 9.41
CA ARG A 102 -0.13 2.12 10.69
C ARG A 102 -0.44 3.44 11.39
N ARG A 103 0.52 4.38 11.39
CA ARG A 103 0.32 5.70 12.03
C ARG A 103 -0.70 6.53 11.29
N THR A 104 -0.70 6.50 9.95
CA THR A 104 -1.67 7.24 9.15
C THR A 104 -3.07 6.64 9.23
N ALA A 105 -3.18 5.31 9.25
CA ALA A 105 -4.46 4.61 9.38
C ALA A 105 -5.12 4.85 10.74
N GLU A 106 -4.35 4.89 11.83
CA GLU A 106 -4.87 5.20 13.17
C GLU A 106 -5.37 6.64 13.26
N VAL A 107 -4.62 7.62 12.72
CA VAL A 107 -5.05 9.03 12.68
C VAL A 107 -6.34 9.18 11.87
N PHE A 108 -6.44 8.52 10.71
CA PHE A 108 -7.65 8.54 9.90
C PHE A 108 -8.83 7.89 10.63
N ARG A 109 -8.61 6.74 11.29
CA ARG A 109 -9.65 6.05 12.07
C ARG A 109 -10.15 6.91 13.22
N VAL A 110 -9.26 7.54 13.99
CA VAL A 110 -9.64 8.43 15.09
C VAL A 110 -10.37 9.66 14.54
N GLY A 111 -9.85 10.29 13.48
CA GLY A 111 -10.51 11.43 12.83
C GLY A 111 -11.91 11.08 12.33
N PHE A 112 -12.07 9.92 11.70
CA PHE A 112 -13.37 9.42 11.23
C PHE A 112 -14.35 9.17 12.39
N LEU A 113 -13.89 8.55 13.49
CA LEU A 113 -14.71 8.35 14.67
C LEU A 113 -15.13 9.67 15.32
N VAL A 114 -14.23 10.65 15.40
CA VAL A 114 -14.55 11.99 15.90
C VAL A 114 -15.57 12.69 14.99
N ALA A 115 -15.42 12.58 13.66
CA ALA A 115 -16.38 13.15 12.73
C ALA A 115 -17.78 12.51 12.87
N LEU A 116 -17.84 11.18 13.00
CA LEU A 116 -19.10 10.47 13.28
C LEU A 116 -19.70 10.91 14.62
N LEU A 117 -18.88 11.08 15.65
CA LEU A 117 -19.33 11.58 16.95
C LEU A 117 -19.91 12.99 16.83
N CYS A 118 -19.22 13.91 16.14
CA CYS A 118 -19.72 15.25 15.89
C CYS A 118 -21.04 15.23 15.10
N LEU A 119 -21.15 14.38 14.07
CA LEU A 119 -22.37 14.24 13.28
C LEU A 119 -23.53 13.70 14.14
N SER A 120 -23.26 12.70 14.98
CA SER A 120 -24.26 12.14 15.90
C SER A 120 -24.75 13.18 16.90
N LEU A 121 -23.83 13.97 17.48
CA LEU A 121 -24.16 15.07 18.38
C LEU A 121 -24.98 16.16 17.67
N LEU A 122 -24.61 16.53 16.44
CA LEU A 122 -25.33 17.53 15.65
C LEU A 122 -26.78 17.13 15.36
N ILE A 123 -27.09 15.83 15.29
CA ILE A 123 -28.45 15.32 15.10
C ILE A 123 -29.18 15.18 16.46
N GLN A 124 -28.49 14.68 17.48
CA GLN A 124 -29.07 14.40 18.77
C GLN A 124 -29.39 15.67 19.57
N LEU A 125 -28.57 16.72 19.48
CA LEU A 125 -28.76 17.98 20.20
C LEU A 125 -30.07 18.69 19.80
N PRO A 126 -30.37 18.93 18.51
CA PRO A 126 -31.65 19.49 18.09
C PRO A 126 -32.84 18.61 18.48
N LEU A 127 -32.71 17.29 18.34
CA LEU A 127 -33.80 16.36 18.67
C LEU A 127 -34.11 16.34 20.17
N ALA A 128 -33.07 16.30 21.01
CA ALA A 128 -33.22 16.39 22.47
C ALA A 128 -33.80 17.74 22.90
N ALA A 129 -33.33 18.84 22.31
CA ALA A 129 -33.86 20.17 22.55
C ALA A 129 -35.34 20.28 22.14
N TYR A 130 -35.73 19.71 21.00
CA TYR A 130 -37.12 19.66 20.56
C TYR A 130 -37.99 18.84 21.50
N ASN A 131 -37.52 17.68 21.97
CA ASN A 131 -38.28 16.85 22.91
C ASN A 131 -38.49 17.55 24.26
N LEU A 132 -37.49 18.29 24.75
CA LEU A 132 -37.63 19.13 25.95
C LEU A 132 -38.62 20.27 25.71
N LEU A 133 -38.55 20.91 24.54
CA LEU A 133 -39.51 21.94 24.14
C LEU A 133 -40.93 21.38 24.09
N GLU A 134 -41.11 20.21 23.47
CA GLU A 134 -42.39 19.49 23.42
C GLU A 134 -42.91 19.17 24.83
N LEU A 135 -42.04 18.74 25.75
CA LEU A 135 -42.39 18.48 27.14
C LEU A 135 -42.85 19.75 27.87
N ILE A 136 -42.08 20.84 27.77
CA ILE A 136 -42.37 22.12 28.44
C ILE A 136 -43.67 22.73 27.90
N LEU A 137 -43.95 22.57 26.60
CA LEU A 137 -45.13 23.10 25.93
C LEU A 137 -46.31 22.12 25.85
N LEU A 138 -46.31 21.05 26.65
CA LEU A 138 -47.43 20.11 26.75
C LEU A 138 -47.81 19.47 25.40
N GLY A 139 -46.81 19.18 24.56
CA GLY A 139 -46.95 18.47 23.29
C GLY A 139 -46.79 19.33 22.04
N LYS A 140 -46.90 18.66 20.88
CA LYS A 140 -46.69 19.26 19.53
C LYS A 140 -47.57 20.49 19.28
N VAL A 141 -48.81 20.48 19.78
CA VAL A 141 -49.77 21.58 19.61
C VAL A 141 -49.29 22.84 20.34
N GLY A 142 -48.76 22.70 21.55
CA GLY A 142 -48.24 23.85 22.29
C GLY A 142 -46.98 24.43 21.64
N VAL A 143 -46.09 23.59 21.12
CA VAL A 143 -44.94 24.04 20.32
C VAL A 143 -45.39 24.85 19.11
N ALA A 144 -46.41 24.39 18.37
CA ALA A 144 -46.95 25.11 17.23
C ALA A 144 -47.55 26.47 17.61
N LEU A 145 -48.35 26.52 18.70
CA LEU A 145 -48.92 27.77 19.20
C LEU A 145 -47.86 28.76 19.65
N ALA A 146 -46.80 28.30 20.32
CA ALA A 146 -45.70 29.18 20.74
C ALA A 146 -44.88 29.69 19.55
N LEU A 147 -44.65 28.87 18.52
CA LEU A 147 -44.01 29.33 17.29
C LEU A 147 -44.85 30.40 16.56
N ILE A 148 -46.17 30.23 16.51
CA ILE A 148 -47.08 31.22 15.92
C ILE A 148 -47.05 32.52 16.73
N ALA A 149 -47.17 32.44 18.06
CA ALA A 149 -47.11 33.60 18.95
C ALA A 149 -45.76 34.33 18.83
N PHE A 150 -44.66 33.58 18.79
CA PHE A 150 -43.31 34.11 18.66
C PHE A 150 -43.08 34.78 17.29
N ASN A 151 -43.50 34.14 16.19
CA ASN A 151 -43.40 34.74 14.85
C ASN A 151 -44.28 35.98 14.71
N CYS A 152 -45.48 35.97 15.28
CA CYS A 152 -46.38 37.13 15.31
C CYS A 152 -45.72 38.29 16.07
N ALA A 153 -45.24 38.04 17.29
CA ALA A 153 -44.51 39.04 18.07
C ALA A 153 -43.28 39.56 17.34
N ASN A 154 -42.53 38.69 16.67
CA ASN A 154 -41.34 39.08 15.91
C ASN A 154 -41.68 39.92 14.67
N TYR A 155 -42.81 39.65 14.00
CA TYR A 155 -43.30 40.46 12.89
C TYR A 155 -43.77 41.84 13.35
N TYR A 156 -44.50 41.91 14.47
CA TYR A 156 -45.00 43.17 15.01
C TYR A 156 -43.92 44.06 15.62
N LEU A 157 -42.90 43.47 16.27
CA LEU A 157 -41.86 44.20 16.99
C LEU A 157 -40.54 44.33 16.19
N GLU A 158 -40.43 43.68 15.03
CA GLU A 158 -39.19 43.52 14.24
C GLU A 158 -37.97 43.12 15.10
N TRP A 159 -38.21 42.41 16.19
CA TRP A 159 -37.26 42.30 17.29
C TRP A 159 -36.02 41.48 16.91
N THR A 160 -36.16 40.44 16.08
CA THR A 160 -35.06 39.56 15.69
C THR A 160 -35.07 39.20 14.21
N ARG A 161 -33.91 39.31 13.55
CA ARG A 161 -33.69 38.79 12.18
C ARG A 161 -33.70 37.26 12.10
N TRP A 162 -33.61 36.58 13.24
CA TRP A 162 -33.48 35.12 13.33
C TRP A 162 -34.80 34.38 13.60
N GLY A 163 -35.92 35.07 13.79
CA GLY A 163 -37.18 34.41 14.14
C GLY A 163 -37.70 33.43 13.08
N LEU A 164 -37.68 33.86 11.81
CA LEU A 164 -38.03 33.00 10.67
C LEU A 164 -37.13 31.77 10.54
N PRO A 165 -35.79 31.88 10.45
CA PRO A 165 -34.92 30.71 10.33
C PRO A 165 -35.00 29.78 11.56
N ALA A 166 -35.13 30.33 12.78
CA ALA A 166 -35.29 29.51 13.99
C ALA A 166 -36.60 28.69 13.95
N SER A 167 -37.71 29.29 13.53
CA SER A 167 -38.98 28.56 13.42
C SER A 167 -38.95 27.46 12.34
N VAL A 168 -38.28 27.71 11.21
CA VAL A 168 -38.04 26.68 10.17
C VAL A 168 -37.24 25.50 10.72
N ILE A 169 -36.19 25.77 11.51
CA ILE A 169 -35.38 24.71 12.14
C ILE A 169 -36.22 23.88 13.12
N VAL A 170 -37.06 24.52 13.95
CA VAL A 170 -37.92 23.81 14.91
C VAL A 170 -38.97 22.96 14.18
N VAL A 171 -39.58 23.46 13.10
CA VAL A 171 -40.54 22.68 12.29
C VAL A 171 -39.85 21.50 11.62
N ALA A 172 -38.69 21.72 10.99
CA ALA A 172 -37.92 20.66 10.36
C ALA A 172 -37.50 19.56 11.35
N THR A 173 -37.07 19.96 12.55
CA THR A 173 -36.71 19.03 13.64
C THR A 173 -37.93 18.27 14.17
N GLY A 174 -39.09 18.93 14.26
CA GLY A 174 -40.34 18.28 14.64
C GLY A 174 -40.82 17.24 13.60
N LEU A 175 -40.66 17.54 12.31
CA LEU A 175 -40.98 16.60 11.23
C LEU A 175 -40.05 15.39 11.24
N THR A 176 -38.73 15.58 11.38
CA THR A 176 -37.79 14.46 11.48
C THR A 176 -38.04 13.62 12.74
N SER A 177 -38.38 14.23 13.88
CA SER A 177 -38.79 13.50 15.09
C SER A 177 -40.05 12.67 14.87
N CYS A 178 -41.05 13.20 14.15
CA CYS A 178 -42.26 12.45 13.83
C CYS A 178 -41.99 11.26 12.90
N ILE A 179 -41.18 11.46 11.85
CA ILE A 179 -40.78 10.40 10.92
C ILE A 179 -39.97 9.31 11.66
N TRP A 180 -39.06 9.71 12.54
CA TRP A 180 -38.27 8.79 13.35
C TRP A 180 -39.15 7.92 14.25
N ARG A 181 -40.13 8.52 14.95
CA ARG A 181 -41.06 7.78 15.82
C ARG A 181 -41.98 6.86 15.03
N MET A 182 -42.46 7.27 13.85
CA MET A 182 -43.24 6.40 12.96
C MET A 182 -42.43 5.18 12.50
N GLY A 183 -41.14 5.35 12.22
CA GLY A 183 -40.25 4.24 11.85
C GLY A 183 -39.92 3.28 13.01
N GLU A 184 -40.04 3.73 14.26
CA GLU A 184 -39.85 2.90 15.46
C GLU A 184 -41.09 2.03 15.76
N ASP A 185 -42.29 2.52 15.43
CA ASP A 185 -43.57 1.83 15.68
C ASP A 185 -43.87 0.72 14.65
N ASP A 186 -43.19 0.70 13.49
CA ASP A 186 -43.29 -0.36 12.46
C ASP A 186 -42.37 -1.56 12.74
N GLY A 187 -42.36 -2.04 13.99
CA GLY A 187 -41.86 -3.36 14.36
C GLY A 187 -43.00 -4.37 14.47
N PRO A 188 -43.21 -5.28 13.51
CA PRO A 188 -44.33 -6.26 13.49
C PRO A 188 -44.17 -7.40 14.52
N LEU A 189 -43.65 -7.11 15.72
CA LEU A 189 -43.33 -8.09 16.76
C LEU A 189 -43.92 -7.76 18.13
N LYS A 190 -44.62 -6.64 18.30
CA LYS A 190 -45.29 -6.29 19.58
C LYS A 190 -46.75 -6.71 19.69
N GLU A 191 -47.42 -7.02 18.57
CA GLU A 191 -48.81 -7.51 18.57
C GLU A 191 -48.97 -9.01 18.87
N LEU A 192 -47.89 -9.77 19.03
CA LEU A 192 -47.91 -11.23 19.17
C LEU A 192 -47.67 -11.76 20.59
N THR A 193 -47.88 -10.93 21.63
CA THR A 193 -47.98 -11.41 23.01
C THR A 193 -49.45 -11.31 23.46
N PRO A 194 -50.21 -12.41 23.41
CA PRO A 194 -51.64 -12.40 23.70
C PRO A 194 -51.89 -12.05 25.16
N SER A 195 -52.82 -11.12 25.37
CA SER A 195 -53.36 -10.64 26.64
C SER A 195 -54.20 -11.71 27.37
N ALA A 196 -53.63 -12.90 27.59
CA ALA A 196 -54.31 -14.06 28.17
C ALA A 196 -53.72 -14.53 29.51
N LEU A 197 -52.86 -13.76 30.17
CA LEU A 197 -52.29 -14.12 31.48
C LEU A 197 -52.18 -12.95 32.46
N LEU A 198 -53.26 -12.18 32.63
CA LEU A 198 -53.50 -11.42 33.87
C LEU A 198 -54.99 -11.45 34.20
N LEU A 199 -55.41 -12.60 34.74
CA LEU A 199 -56.55 -12.72 35.65
C LEU A 199 -55.99 -13.25 36.97
#